data_AF-A0A1Z9XW86-F1
#
_entry.id   AF-A0A1Z9XW86-F1
#
_cell.length_a   1.000
_cell.length_b   1.000
_cell.length_c   1.000
_cell.angle_alpha   90.00
_cell.angle_beta   90.00
_cell.angle_gamma   90.00
#
_symmetry.space_group_name_H-M   'P 1'
#
loop_
_entity.id
_entity.type
_entity.pdbx_description
1 polymer ?
#
loop_
_entity_poly.entity_id
_entity_poly.type
_entity_poly.pdbx_seq_one_letter_code
_entity_poly.pdbx_strand_id
1 'polypeptide(L)'
;MMISTTSGRSPAAFNSGVAKERMVVSSSASRMRCLLAAQLGCIMPWTSVSRAIKATAQIRLEAEPQHVNFCDKAMAYFRSFIRTRQGAVDTGLKLTKDYVFKKAGWRPLRQVLTAAGLAVTLAGCANDGSIELGSDFFGAIAADEPRAALIGREVLATGGSATDAAVATFFSLAVTLPSSAGLWSAGSCVVFDPASKRFERLDFQAQAGAANRASGRTVLTLPKAPAAMNALHARYGRLPIQKLLAKSEQLARWGKRVSRQLARDLSGHQNTLGPTARRLLLPKGQHLPLSALLQQPALANTLGQLRDRGIDDLYQGALAAELVAAAQRAGLRLDGDLLRQAAPQWVTVTGLAHAYQAWTVVAPNAAVDQRLNTVLARLLSDQGWHGRGDDGRLKALHAAHLDAGIGAGVTAAGGQDRAGSTAFWALDADGQAVGCAISLGAAFGSGELLADTGLFTMLIEAADGETADAAVLMVGNTLNWQTHMIAAASGGPAAGDALLAVSVDHFDGEVPLPAAISRPRQAVISARQVARETAIETTDLPENLAADKWSRLARVRVMHCFDGIPRVQPECVVGDDRRGAGLATFDQ
;
A
#
# COMPACT_ATOMS: atom_id res chain seq x y z
N MET A 1 32.39 44.62 -28.52
CA MET A 1 31.19 45.48 -28.58
C MET A 1 30.20 44.89 -27.57
N MET A 2 29.83 45.50 -26.43
CA MET A 2 29.50 46.92 -26.14
C MET A 2 28.45 47.43 -27.14
N ILE A 3 27.19 47.71 -26.79
CA ILE A 3 26.60 48.82 -25.98
C ILE A 3 25.16 48.36 -25.58
N SER A 4 24.50 48.59 -24.42
CA SER A 4 24.45 49.66 -23.38
C SER A 4 23.49 50.85 -23.73
N THR A 5 22.94 51.68 -22.83
CA THR A 5 23.06 51.84 -21.36
C THR A 5 21.77 52.46 -20.77
N THR A 6 21.20 51.86 -19.69
CA THR A 6 20.47 52.48 -18.54
C THR A 6 19.52 53.70 -18.67
N SER A 7 18.32 53.64 -18.04
CA SER A 7 17.73 54.66 -17.11
C SER A 7 16.27 54.29 -16.74
N GLY A 8 15.60 54.77 -15.67
CA GLY A 8 16.07 55.52 -14.48
C GLY A 8 14.94 55.88 -13.47
N ARG A 9 15.05 55.41 -12.21
CA ARG A 9 14.49 55.92 -10.91
C ARG A 9 13.21 56.79 -10.83
N SER A 10 12.17 56.27 -10.12
CA SER A 10 11.57 56.74 -8.83
C SER A 10 11.05 58.20 -8.63
N PRO A 11 10.28 58.53 -7.55
CA PRO A 11 9.38 57.71 -6.71
C PRO A 11 8.03 58.42 -6.29
N ALA A 12 7.25 57.73 -5.44
CA ALA A 12 6.36 58.25 -4.38
C ALA A 12 5.04 58.99 -4.69
N ALA A 13 3.95 58.46 -4.11
CA ALA A 13 2.85 59.22 -3.54
C ALA A 13 2.21 58.42 -2.38
N PHE A 14 2.18 58.99 -1.18
CA PHE A 14 1.49 58.44 0.00
C PHE A 14 0.06 59.00 0.02
N ASN A 15 -0.96 58.19 0.35
CA ASN A 15 -2.19 58.76 0.91
C ASN A 15 -2.91 57.77 1.84
N SER A 16 -3.54 58.30 2.89
CA SER A 16 -4.04 57.55 4.03
C SER A 16 -5.56 57.41 4.03
N GLY A 17 -6.07 56.18 4.18
CA GLY A 17 -7.50 55.89 4.39
C GLY A 17 -7.74 55.14 5.68
N VAL A 18 -8.29 55.80 6.70
CA VAL A 18 -8.58 55.20 8.01
C VAL A 18 -9.99 54.61 8.04
N ALA A 19 -10.12 53.29 8.23
CA ALA A 19 -11.41 52.65 8.52
C ALA A 19 -11.30 51.32 9.30
N LYS A 20 -11.59 51.39 10.61
CA LYS A 20 -12.10 50.31 11.48
C LYS A 20 -11.33 48.97 11.50
N GLU A 21 -10.55 48.79 12.57
CA GLU A 21 -10.18 47.45 13.04
C GLU A 21 -11.44 46.60 13.29
N ARG A 22 -11.54 45.45 12.63
CA ARG A 22 -12.38 44.35 13.12
C ARG A 22 -11.53 43.50 14.06
N MET A 23 -11.86 43.51 15.35
CA MET A 23 -11.27 42.60 16.32
C MET A 23 -11.67 41.16 15.97
N VAL A 24 -10.81 40.43 15.26
CA VAL A 24 -11.03 39.02 14.90
C VAL A 24 -10.84 38.17 16.15
N VAL A 25 -11.95 37.88 16.83
CA VAL A 25 -11.99 36.92 17.94
C VAL A 25 -11.59 35.55 17.39
N SER A 26 -10.53 34.96 17.95
CA SER A 26 -9.97 33.71 17.45
C SER A 26 -10.91 32.52 17.64
N SER A 27 -10.76 31.51 16.78
CA SER A 27 -11.61 30.32 16.70
C SER A 27 -11.62 29.44 17.96
N SER A 28 -10.67 29.62 18.88
CA SER A 28 -10.64 28.91 20.16
C SER A 28 -11.72 29.40 21.13
N ALA A 29 -12.01 30.71 21.19
CA ALA A 29 -12.88 31.29 22.20
C ALA A 29 -14.33 30.77 22.13
N SER A 30 -14.86 30.58 20.92
CA SER A 30 -16.20 30.03 20.70
C SER A 30 -16.27 28.53 20.98
N ARG A 31 -15.25 27.74 20.58
CA ARG A 31 -15.16 26.30 20.89
C ARG A 31 -15.08 26.05 22.40
N MET A 32 -14.29 26.86 23.11
CA MET A 32 -14.09 26.76 24.56
C MET A 32 -15.38 27.02 25.36
N ARG A 33 -16.24 27.95 24.90
CA ARG A 33 -17.54 28.24 25.55
C ARG A 33 -18.54 27.08 25.40
N CYS A 34 -18.58 26.40 24.25
CA CYS A 34 -19.41 25.20 24.07
C CYS A 34 -18.94 24.03 24.96
N LEU A 35 -17.63 23.85 25.13
CA LEU A 35 -17.07 22.80 25.99
C LEU A 35 -17.35 23.03 27.48
N LEU A 36 -17.23 24.28 27.98
CA LEU A 36 -17.61 24.60 29.36
C LEU A 36 -19.11 24.32 29.65
N ALA A 37 -19.99 24.61 28.68
CA ALA A 37 -21.43 24.35 28.83
C ALA A 37 -21.75 22.85 28.95
N ALA A 38 -20.97 21.98 28.30
CA ALA A 38 -21.12 20.52 28.43
C ALA A 38 -20.59 19.99 29.77
N GLN A 39 -19.45 20.51 30.27
CA GLN A 39 -18.83 20.02 31.51
C GLN A 39 -19.57 20.45 32.78
N LEU A 40 -20.27 21.58 32.78
CA LEU A 40 -21.02 22.06 33.95
C LEU A 40 -22.38 21.35 34.17
N GLY A 41 -22.78 20.44 33.28
CA GLY A 41 -24.08 19.75 33.33
C GLY A 41 -24.24 18.72 34.47
N CYS A 42 -23.16 18.33 35.17
CA CYS A 42 -23.18 17.23 36.14
C CYS A 42 -23.45 17.63 37.60
N ILE A 43 -23.48 18.93 37.96
CA ILE A 43 -23.54 19.36 39.37
C ILE A 43 -24.41 20.63 39.58
N MET A 44 -25.75 20.53 39.47
CA MET A 44 -26.70 21.45 40.14
C MET A 44 -28.17 20.96 40.04
N PRO A 45 -29.10 21.43 40.90
CA PRO A 45 -30.49 21.01 40.89
C PRO A 45 -31.36 21.75 39.85
N TRP A 46 -32.52 21.17 39.56
CA TRP A 46 -33.29 21.38 38.31
C TRP A 46 -33.86 22.80 38.09
N THR A 47 -33.98 23.62 39.14
CA THR A 47 -34.67 24.93 39.09
C THR A 47 -33.92 26.03 38.34
N SER A 48 -32.62 25.86 38.06
CA SER A 48 -31.82 26.83 37.28
C SER A 48 -31.97 26.69 35.76
N VAL A 49 -32.43 25.53 35.26
CA VAL A 49 -32.43 25.19 33.82
C VAL A 49 -33.38 26.08 33.00
N SER A 50 -34.49 26.53 33.59
CA SER A 50 -35.50 27.36 32.92
C SER A 50 -35.01 28.75 32.50
N ARG A 51 -33.98 29.30 33.17
CA ARG A 51 -33.35 30.57 32.77
C ARG A 51 -32.34 30.41 31.64
N ALA A 52 -31.59 29.31 31.62
CA ALA A 52 -30.64 29.02 30.54
C ALA A 52 -31.33 28.85 29.17
N ILE A 53 -32.48 28.16 29.14
CA ILE A 53 -33.26 27.92 27.91
C ILE A 53 -33.80 29.23 27.30
N LYS A 54 -34.17 30.23 28.11
CA LYS A 54 -34.62 31.54 27.60
C LYS A 54 -33.49 32.34 26.96
N ALA A 55 -32.25 32.22 27.45
CA ALA A 55 -31.10 32.91 26.87
C ALA A 55 -30.70 32.34 25.49
N THR A 56 -30.83 31.03 25.26
CA THR A 56 -30.49 30.41 23.97
C THR A 56 -31.46 30.73 22.84
N ALA A 57 -32.72 31.08 23.14
CA ALA A 57 -33.69 31.45 22.12
C ALA A 57 -33.31 32.72 21.34
N GLN A 58 -32.59 33.64 21.98
CA GLN A 58 -32.29 34.97 21.45
C GLN A 58 -31.06 35.01 20.53
N ILE A 59 -30.24 33.95 20.53
CA ILE A 59 -29.04 33.80 19.66
C ILE A 59 -29.44 33.34 18.24
N ARG A 60 -30.69 32.91 18.02
CA ARG A 60 -31.17 32.28 16.78
C ARG A 60 -31.39 33.24 15.59
N LEU A 61 -31.01 34.51 15.70
CA LEU A 61 -31.30 35.56 14.71
C LEU A 61 -30.08 36.12 13.95
N GLU A 62 -28.86 35.73 14.32
CA GLU A 62 -27.61 36.32 13.77
C GLU A 62 -26.62 35.28 13.22
N ALA A 63 -27.06 34.06 12.91
CA ALA A 63 -26.20 32.97 12.42
C ALA A 63 -26.51 32.57 10.97
N GLU A 64 -25.47 32.38 10.15
CA GLU A 64 -25.61 31.89 8.77
C GLU A 64 -26.16 30.45 8.68
N PRO A 65 -26.82 30.07 7.56
CA PRO A 65 -27.53 28.78 7.44
C PRO A 65 -26.68 27.55 7.74
N GLN A 66 -25.38 27.61 7.43
CA GLN A 66 -24.42 26.51 7.55
C GLN A 66 -24.17 26.04 8.99
N HIS A 67 -24.42 26.86 10.02
CA HIS A 67 -24.20 26.46 11.41
C HIS A 67 -25.41 25.82 12.12
N VAL A 68 -26.64 26.07 11.63
CA VAL A 68 -27.87 25.53 12.25
C VAL A 68 -27.87 23.99 12.25
N ASN A 69 -27.40 23.41 11.15
CA ASN A 69 -27.39 21.96 10.88
C ASN A 69 -26.51 21.16 11.88
N PHE A 70 -25.49 21.79 12.50
CA PHE A 70 -24.65 21.13 13.51
C PHE A 70 -25.36 21.00 14.86
N CYS A 71 -26.03 22.07 15.32
CA CYS A 71 -26.76 22.07 16.58
C CYS A 71 -27.97 21.12 16.55
N ASP A 72 -28.71 21.06 15.44
CA ASP A 72 -29.85 20.15 15.30
C ASP A 72 -29.42 18.67 15.29
N LYS A 73 -28.27 18.34 14.67
CA LYS A 73 -27.67 16.98 14.74
C LYS A 73 -27.26 16.61 16.16
N ALA A 74 -26.62 17.50 16.91
CA ALA A 74 -26.26 17.26 18.31
C ALA A 74 -27.51 17.04 19.21
N MET A 75 -28.56 17.85 19.01
CA MET A 75 -29.82 17.71 19.74
C MET A 75 -30.60 16.43 19.35
N ALA A 76 -30.50 15.97 18.11
CA ALA A 76 -31.07 14.68 17.69
C ALA A 76 -30.38 13.50 18.41
N TYR A 77 -29.05 13.53 18.53
CA TYR A 77 -28.28 12.50 19.24
C TYR A 77 -28.67 12.43 20.73
N PHE A 78 -28.79 13.59 21.39
CA PHE A 78 -29.21 13.66 22.80
C PHE A 78 -30.65 13.17 23.03
N ARG A 79 -31.57 13.45 22.08
CA ARG A 79 -32.95 12.93 22.10
C ARG A 79 -33.02 11.41 21.88
N SER A 80 -32.08 10.83 21.12
CA SER A 80 -31.95 9.38 20.98
C SER A 80 -31.58 8.75 22.33
N PHE A 81 -30.51 9.24 22.96
CA PHE A 81 -29.96 8.72 24.22
C PHE A 81 -30.97 8.72 25.39
N ILE A 82 -31.84 9.74 25.48
CA ILE A 82 -32.92 9.78 26.48
C ILE A 82 -33.95 8.67 26.23
N ARG A 83 -34.31 8.41 24.97
CA ARG A 83 -35.34 7.43 24.59
C ARG A 83 -34.92 6.00 24.95
N THR A 84 -33.63 5.67 24.82
CA THR A 84 -33.08 4.36 25.20
C THR A 84 -33.16 4.06 26.70
N ARG A 85 -33.24 5.08 27.57
CA ARG A 85 -33.42 4.88 29.03
C ARG A 85 -34.88 4.75 29.47
N GLN A 86 -35.86 5.15 28.65
CA GLN A 86 -37.27 5.03 29.02
C GLN A 86 -37.86 3.63 28.75
N GLY A 87 -37.31 2.88 27.78
CA GLY A 87 -37.77 1.53 27.45
C GLY A 87 -37.41 0.42 28.46
N ALA A 88 -36.80 0.75 29.60
CA ALA A 88 -36.29 -0.21 30.59
C ALA A 88 -37.10 -0.23 31.91
N VAL A 89 -38.35 0.26 31.89
CA VAL A 89 -39.16 0.48 33.11
C VAL A 89 -40.48 -0.33 33.13
N ASP A 90 -40.98 -0.79 31.99
CA ASP A 90 -42.35 -1.37 31.89
C ASP A 90 -42.46 -2.89 32.18
N THR A 91 -41.37 -3.58 32.52
CA THR A 91 -41.42 -4.97 33.04
C THR A 91 -41.44 -4.99 34.56
N GLY A 92 -42.61 -4.71 35.13
CA GLY A 92 -42.78 -4.47 36.57
C GLY A 92 -42.52 -5.67 37.48
N LEU A 93 -41.61 -5.50 38.45
CA LEU A 93 -41.51 -6.33 39.64
C LEU A 93 -41.92 -5.50 40.88
N LYS A 94 -42.95 -5.94 41.60
CA LYS A 94 -43.39 -5.28 42.84
C LYS A 94 -42.49 -5.69 44.01
N LEU A 95 -41.86 -4.72 44.67
CA LEU A 95 -41.47 -4.84 46.09
C LEU A 95 -41.89 -3.57 46.83
N THR A 96 -42.43 -3.75 48.03
CA THR A 96 -43.04 -2.69 48.85
C THR A 96 -42.01 -1.91 49.65
N LYS A 97 -42.40 -0.72 50.11
CA LYS A 97 -41.70 -0.04 51.21
C LYS A 97 -41.66 -0.97 52.43
N ASP A 98 -40.54 -0.99 53.14
CA ASP A 98 -40.55 -0.51 54.52
C ASP A 98 -39.15 -0.14 55.05
N TYR A 99 -39.13 0.64 56.14
CA TYR A 99 -37.94 1.26 56.72
C TYR A 99 -37.41 0.44 57.91
N VAL A 100 -36.18 -0.11 57.82
CA VAL A 100 -35.41 -0.51 59.02
C VAL A 100 -33.93 -0.11 58.87
N PHE A 101 -33.52 0.94 59.58
CA PHE A 101 -32.11 1.24 59.83
C PHE A 101 -31.57 0.32 60.93
N LYS A 102 -30.54 -0.50 60.67
CA LYS A 102 -29.65 -1.03 61.72
C LYS A 102 -28.31 -1.58 61.20
N LYS A 103 -27.23 -0.99 61.72
CA LYS A 103 -25.84 -1.51 61.85
C LYS A 103 -25.31 -2.50 60.80
N ALA A 104 -24.48 -2.01 59.87
CA ALA A 104 -23.42 -2.78 59.22
C ALA A 104 -22.13 -1.92 59.14
N GLY A 105 -20.96 -2.57 59.09
CA GLY A 105 -19.66 -1.92 59.32
C GLY A 105 -19.05 -1.17 58.13
N TRP A 106 -18.08 -0.29 58.43
CA TRP A 106 -17.37 0.62 57.51
C TRP A 106 -16.34 -0.10 56.59
N ARG A 107 -16.74 -1.17 55.89
CA ARG A 107 -15.90 -1.95 54.95
C ARG A 107 -16.72 -2.50 53.77
N PRO A 108 -16.98 -1.70 52.72
CA PRO A 108 -16.53 -2.17 51.39
C PRO A 108 -16.03 -1.08 50.41
N LEU A 109 -15.94 0.21 50.80
CA LEU A 109 -15.65 1.31 49.86
C LEU A 109 -14.28 1.20 49.14
N ARG A 110 -13.33 0.42 49.69
CA ARG A 110 -11.98 0.24 49.12
C ARG A 110 -11.90 -0.69 47.90
N GLN A 111 -12.87 -1.58 47.67
CA GLN A 111 -12.79 -2.58 46.58
C GLN A 111 -13.39 -2.07 45.26
N VAL A 112 -14.35 -1.14 45.29
CA VAL A 112 -14.96 -0.55 44.09
C VAL A 112 -14.00 0.40 43.38
N LEU A 113 -13.24 1.20 44.14
CA LEU A 113 -12.28 2.17 43.59
C LEU A 113 -11.06 1.51 42.93
N THR A 114 -10.62 0.35 43.41
CA THR A 114 -9.54 -0.43 42.77
C THR A 114 -9.94 -1.03 41.42
N ALA A 115 -11.21 -1.42 41.25
CA ALA A 115 -11.71 -1.94 39.97
C ALA A 115 -11.79 -0.85 38.89
N ALA A 116 -12.25 0.36 39.26
CA ALA A 116 -12.32 1.50 38.35
C ALA A 116 -10.92 1.95 37.87
N GLY A 117 -9.92 1.96 38.75
CA GLY A 117 -8.55 2.33 38.39
C GLY A 117 -7.91 1.40 37.35
N LEU A 118 -8.15 0.09 37.45
CA LEU A 118 -7.54 -0.90 36.56
C LEU A 118 -8.12 -0.90 35.14
N ALA A 119 -9.39 -0.50 34.99
CA ALA A 119 -10.04 -0.36 33.68
C ALA A 119 -9.45 0.80 32.85
N VAL A 120 -9.11 1.92 33.51
CA VAL A 120 -8.53 3.10 32.83
C VAL A 120 -7.11 2.81 32.33
N THR A 121 -6.33 2.01 33.06
CA THR A 121 -4.96 1.63 32.64
C THR A 121 -4.89 0.65 31.47
N LEU A 122 -5.99 -0.03 31.11
CA LEU A 122 -6.03 -0.99 30.00
C LEU A 122 -6.55 -0.42 28.68
N ALA A 123 -7.15 0.78 28.70
CA ALA A 123 -7.61 1.47 27.49
C ALA A 123 -6.46 2.14 26.69
N GLY A 124 -5.29 2.34 27.30
CA GLY A 124 -4.16 3.09 26.73
C GLY A 124 -3.34 2.36 25.65
N CYS A 125 -3.78 1.19 25.16
CA CYS A 125 -3.05 0.37 24.17
C CYS A 125 -3.79 0.19 22.84
N ALA A 126 -4.74 1.08 22.52
CA ALA A 126 -5.23 1.27 21.17
C ALA A 126 -4.34 2.31 20.45
N ASN A 127 -3.26 1.85 19.80
CA ASN A 127 -2.50 2.69 18.88
C ASN A 127 -3.33 2.90 17.60
N ASP A 128 -4.13 3.96 17.57
CA ASP A 128 -4.59 4.53 16.31
C ASP A 128 -3.36 5.04 15.54
N GLY A 129 -3.18 4.55 14.30
CA GLY A 129 -1.92 4.62 13.56
C GLY A 129 -1.56 5.99 12.96
N SER A 130 -2.15 7.08 13.42
CA SER A 130 -1.84 8.43 12.99
C SER A 130 -0.56 8.93 13.69
N ILE A 131 0.57 8.79 13.01
CA ILE A 131 1.82 9.46 13.40
C ILE A 131 1.76 10.87 12.81
N GLU A 132 1.58 11.89 13.67
CA GLU A 132 1.79 13.29 13.26
C GLU A 132 3.25 13.45 12.78
N LEU A 133 3.43 14.01 11.58
CA LEU A 133 4.75 14.12 10.96
C LEU A 133 5.53 15.31 11.52
N GLY A 134 6.83 15.08 11.77
CA GLY A 134 7.77 16.12 12.18
C GLY A 134 8.02 17.17 11.08
N SER A 135 8.82 18.19 11.42
CA SER A 135 9.16 19.31 10.51
C SER A 135 9.92 18.90 9.25
N ASP A 136 10.56 17.73 9.26
CA ASP A 136 11.57 17.32 8.29
C ASP A 136 11.16 15.99 7.63
N PHE A 137 9.99 15.96 6.99
CA PHE A 137 9.54 14.81 6.19
C PHE A 137 10.44 14.64 4.95
N PHE A 138 11.28 13.61 4.95
CA PHE A 138 12.13 13.27 3.79
C PHE A 138 11.39 12.37 2.77
N GLY A 139 10.42 11.58 3.23
CA GLY A 139 9.64 10.69 2.37
C GLY A 139 9.06 9.47 3.09
N ALA A 140 8.57 8.52 2.28
CA ALA A 140 8.05 7.25 2.76
C ALA A 140 8.33 6.11 1.75
N ILE A 141 8.38 4.88 2.27
CA ILE A 141 8.67 3.67 1.49
C ILE A 141 7.87 2.49 2.04
N ALA A 142 7.41 1.57 1.17
CA ALA A 142 6.85 0.30 1.61
C ALA A 142 7.19 -0.89 0.68
N ALA A 143 7.58 -2.02 1.27
CA ALA A 143 7.92 -3.26 0.54
C ALA A 143 7.46 -4.53 1.27
N ASP A 144 7.33 -5.66 0.56
CA ASP A 144 6.98 -6.98 1.14
C ASP A 144 8.06 -7.56 2.05
N GLU A 145 9.30 -7.05 2.00
CA GLU A 145 10.41 -7.46 2.86
C GLU A 145 10.97 -6.22 3.59
N PRO A 146 11.04 -6.25 4.93
CA PRO A 146 11.25 -5.05 5.72
C PRO A 146 12.68 -4.51 5.63
N ARG A 147 13.66 -5.35 5.27
CA ARG A 147 15.05 -4.94 5.09
C ARG A 147 15.21 -4.17 3.78
N ALA A 148 14.47 -4.54 2.73
CA ALA A 148 14.42 -3.79 1.48
C ALA A 148 13.67 -2.44 1.61
N ALA A 149 12.63 -2.37 2.45
CA ALA A 149 12.00 -1.10 2.81
C ALA A 149 12.96 -0.18 3.58
N LEU A 150 13.69 -0.70 4.57
CA LEU A 150 14.69 0.08 5.32
C LEU A 150 15.85 0.60 4.46
N ILE A 151 16.26 -0.14 3.41
CA ILE A 151 17.26 0.34 2.45
C ILE A 151 16.70 1.45 1.56
N GLY A 152 15.46 1.32 1.08
CA GLY A 152 14.77 2.41 0.37
C GLY A 152 14.66 3.67 1.24
N ARG A 153 14.41 3.49 2.55
CA ARG A 153 14.38 4.59 3.51
C ARG A 153 15.75 5.26 3.68
N GLU A 154 16.82 4.47 3.83
CA GLU A 154 18.19 5.00 3.93
C GLU A 154 18.59 5.82 2.68
N VAL A 155 18.02 5.51 1.51
CA VAL A 155 18.22 6.30 0.28
C VAL A 155 17.47 7.64 0.32
N LEU A 156 16.22 7.68 0.81
CA LEU A 156 15.49 8.94 1.05
C LEU A 156 16.24 9.81 2.08
N ALA A 157 16.63 9.21 3.22
CA ALA A 157 17.41 9.84 4.29
C ALA A 157 18.74 10.45 3.84
N THR A 158 19.30 9.97 2.73
CA THR A 158 20.57 10.45 2.15
C THR A 158 20.38 11.35 0.92
N GLY A 159 19.17 11.87 0.71
CA GLY A 159 18.83 12.85 -0.32
C GLY A 159 18.54 12.27 -1.71
N GLY A 160 18.28 10.96 -1.79
CA GLY A 160 17.80 10.32 -3.03
C GLY A 160 16.33 10.61 -3.31
N SER A 161 15.94 10.53 -4.58
CA SER A 161 14.52 10.63 -4.97
C SER A 161 13.73 9.37 -4.62
N ALA A 162 12.41 9.45 -4.74
CA ALA A 162 11.53 8.27 -4.74
C ALA A 162 11.97 7.24 -5.80
N THR A 163 12.48 7.69 -6.95
CA THR A 163 13.07 6.80 -7.96
C THR A 163 14.32 6.09 -7.45
N ASP A 164 15.25 6.80 -6.81
CA ASP A 164 16.45 6.17 -6.24
C ASP A 164 16.10 5.14 -5.17
N ALA A 165 15.15 5.48 -4.29
CA ALA A 165 14.65 4.61 -3.24
C ALA A 165 13.97 3.35 -3.81
N ALA A 166 13.11 3.50 -4.82
CA ALA A 166 12.47 2.41 -5.53
C ALA A 166 13.50 1.47 -6.20
N VAL A 167 14.50 2.03 -6.88
CA VAL A 167 15.58 1.26 -7.53
C VAL A 167 16.43 0.49 -6.52
N ALA A 168 16.80 1.12 -5.40
CA ALA A 168 17.50 0.44 -4.31
C ALA A 168 16.66 -0.66 -3.65
N THR A 169 15.35 -0.44 -3.47
CA THR A 169 14.41 -1.45 -2.98
C THR A 169 14.27 -2.63 -3.95
N PHE A 170 14.26 -2.43 -5.28
CA PHE A 170 14.27 -3.54 -6.25
C PHE A 170 15.50 -4.45 -6.08
N PHE A 171 16.71 -3.87 -6.16
CA PHE A 171 17.94 -4.65 -6.03
C PHE A 171 18.05 -5.31 -4.65
N SER A 172 17.50 -4.67 -3.61
CA SER A 172 17.41 -5.26 -2.27
C SER A 172 16.45 -6.45 -2.23
N LEU A 173 15.25 -6.34 -2.83
CA LEU A 173 14.26 -7.43 -2.89
C LEU A 173 14.79 -8.64 -3.65
N ALA A 174 15.54 -8.45 -4.74
CA ALA A 174 16.22 -9.53 -5.46
C ALA A 174 17.20 -10.33 -4.57
N VAL A 175 17.71 -9.73 -3.49
CA VAL A 175 18.60 -10.37 -2.50
C VAL A 175 17.81 -10.87 -1.28
N THR A 176 16.86 -10.10 -0.76
CA THR A 176 16.16 -10.39 0.51
C THR A 176 14.93 -11.27 0.34
N LEU A 177 14.25 -11.22 -0.80
CA LEU A 177 13.05 -11.99 -1.16
C LEU A 177 13.15 -12.65 -2.56
N PRO A 178 14.15 -13.54 -2.79
CA PRO A 178 14.36 -14.23 -4.08
C PRO A 178 13.23 -15.20 -4.49
N SER A 179 12.23 -15.38 -3.61
CA SER A 179 10.97 -16.07 -3.90
C SER A 179 10.05 -15.28 -4.83
N SER A 180 10.11 -13.94 -4.78
CA SER A 180 9.16 -13.03 -5.47
C SER A 180 9.81 -11.95 -6.33
N ALA A 181 11.11 -11.68 -6.16
CA ALA A 181 11.85 -10.71 -6.96
C ALA A 181 13.21 -11.27 -7.39
N GLY A 182 13.71 -10.82 -8.53
CA GLY A 182 15.01 -11.23 -9.06
C GLY A 182 15.35 -10.45 -10.31
N LEU A 183 16.61 -10.47 -10.75
CA LEU A 183 17.02 -9.72 -11.94
C LEU A 183 16.40 -10.27 -13.24
N TRP A 184 15.83 -11.48 -13.21
CA TRP A 184 15.06 -12.07 -14.32
C TRP A 184 13.54 -11.90 -14.16
N SER A 185 13.05 -10.95 -13.36
CA SER A 185 11.61 -10.66 -13.27
C SER A 185 11.10 -9.81 -14.43
N ALA A 186 9.79 -9.89 -14.66
CA ALA A 186 9.03 -8.94 -15.47
C ALA A 186 8.10 -8.08 -14.59
N GLY A 187 7.55 -7.02 -15.15
CA GLY A 187 6.56 -6.20 -14.46
C GLY A 187 6.29 -4.85 -15.11
N SER A 188 5.68 -3.97 -14.32
CA SER A 188 5.41 -2.58 -14.67
C SER A 188 5.65 -1.68 -13.45
N CYS A 189 6.16 -0.46 -13.68
CA CYS A 189 6.21 0.59 -12.67
C CYS A 189 5.41 1.80 -13.10
N VAL A 190 4.80 2.52 -12.16
CA VAL A 190 4.21 3.85 -12.35
C VAL A 190 5.05 4.89 -11.63
N VAL A 191 5.29 6.02 -12.30
CA VAL A 191 5.94 7.22 -11.78
C VAL A 191 4.97 8.39 -11.91
N PHE A 192 4.80 9.14 -10.84
CA PHE A 192 4.34 10.53 -10.90
C PHE A 192 5.49 11.46 -10.55
N ASP A 193 5.68 12.48 -11.37
CA ASP A 193 6.72 13.47 -11.19
C ASP A 193 6.12 14.89 -11.21
N PRO A 194 6.04 15.58 -10.05
CA PRO A 194 5.47 16.94 -9.94
C PRO A 194 6.16 17.98 -10.82
N ALA A 195 7.48 17.82 -11.05
CA ALA A 195 8.28 18.75 -11.82
C ALA A 195 7.90 18.74 -13.31
N SER A 196 7.76 17.56 -13.92
CA SER A 196 7.32 17.41 -15.31
C SER A 196 5.82 17.30 -15.50
N LYS A 197 5.04 17.16 -14.41
CA LYS A 197 3.57 17.06 -14.39
C LYS A 197 3.04 15.91 -15.26
N ARG A 198 3.61 14.72 -15.06
CA ARG A 198 3.22 13.50 -15.80
C ARG A 198 3.03 12.31 -14.87
N PHE A 199 2.07 11.47 -15.26
CA PHE A 199 2.03 10.07 -14.89
C PHE A 199 2.62 9.27 -16.05
N GLU A 200 3.72 8.56 -15.80
CA GLU A 200 4.34 7.67 -16.78
C GLU A 200 4.38 6.24 -16.22
N ARG A 201 4.12 5.27 -17.08
CA ARG A 201 4.26 3.84 -16.79
C ARG A 201 5.45 3.30 -17.57
N LEU A 202 6.28 2.48 -16.92
CA LEU A 202 7.40 1.79 -17.53
C LEU A 202 7.13 0.28 -17.52
N ASP A 203 6.91 -0.26 -18.71
CA ASP A 203 6.61 -1.67 -18.95
C ASP A 203 7.89 -2.45 -19.24
N PHE A 204 8.12 -3.51 -18.48
CA PHE A 204 9.19 -4.49 -18.71
C PHE A 204 8.56 -5.89 -18.82
N GLN A 205 7.60 -5.96 -19.73
CA GLN A 205 6.65 -7.05 -19.90
C GLN A 205 7.29 -8.39 -20.25
N ALA A 206 6.69 -9.44 -19.67
CA ALA A 206 7.10 -10.82 -19.88
C ALA A 206 6.93 -11.20 -21.35
N GLN A 207 7.97 -11.78 -21.94
CA GLN A 207 7.98 -12.23 -23.32
C GLN A 207 8.23 -13.74 -23.31
N ALA A 208 7.33 -14.50 -23.95
CA ALA A 208 7.40 -15.95 -23.97
C ALA A 208 8.67 -16.42 -24.67
N GLY A 209 9.54 -17.13 -23.94
CA GLY A 209 10.72 -17.78 -24.50
C GLY A 209 10.38 -19.14 -25.09
N ALA A 210 11.36 -19.76 -25.74
CA ALA A 210 11.31 -21.19 -25.99
C ALA A 210 11.29 -21.95 -24.65
N ALA A 211 10.54 -23.07 -24.59
CA ALA A 211 10.52 -23.92 -23.42
C ALA A 211 11.95 -24.36 -23.01
N ASN A 212 12.22 -24.36 -21.70
CA ASN A 212 13.48 -24.85 -21.16
C ASN A 212 13.61 -26.35 -21.48
N ARG A 213 14.68 -26.74 -22.19
CA ARG A 213 14.90 -28.13 -22.63
C ARG A 213 15.02 -29.14 -21.49
N ALA A 214 15.42 -28.71 -20.29
CA ALA A 214 15.63 -29.58 -19.13
C ALA A 214 14.37 -29.79 -18.29
N SER A 215 13.45 -28.81 -18.23
CA SER A 215 12.25 -28.86 -17.39
C SER A 215 10.92 -28.84 -18.16
N GLY A 216 10.94 -28.59 -19.48
CA GLY A 216 9.75 -28.44 -20.32
C GLY A 216 8.94 -27.17 -20.08
N ARG A 217 9.26 -26.37 -19.06
CA ARG A 217 8.51 -25.16 -18.67
C ARG A 217 8.87 -23.97 -19.57
N THR A 218 7.90 -23.13 -19.89
CA THR A 218 8.15 -21.83 -20.53
C THR A 218 8.84 -20.88 -19.55
N VAL A 219 9.97 -20.32 -19.96
CA VAL A 219 10.77 -19.38 -19.16
C VAL A 219 10.79 -18.02 -19.87
N LEU A 220 10.83 -16.93 -19.11
CA LEU A 220 10.96 -15.58 -19.66
C LEU A 220 12.24 -15.48 -20.51
N THR A 221 12.10 -15.02 -21.76
CA THR A 221 13.23 -14.89 -22.70
C THR A 221 14.36 -14.02 -22.16
N LEU A 222 14.02 -12.92 -21.46
CA LEU A 222 14.94 -11.81 -21.19
C LEU A 222 14.79 -11.20 -19.79
N PRO A 223 15.89 -10.98 -19.05
CA PRO A 223 15.86 -10.24 -17.79
C PRO A 223 15.66 -8.73 -18.06
N LYS A 224 14.42 -8.27 -18.17
CA LYS A 224 14.11 -6.84 -18.49
C LYS A 224 14.12 -5.91 -17.28
N ALA A 225 13.93 -6.41 -16.06
CA ALA A 225 13.82 -5.56 -14.87
C ALA A 225 15.07 -4.69 -14.56
N PRO A 226 16.33 -5.15 -14.76
CA PRO A 226 17.50 -4.29 -14.56
C PRO A 226 17.54 -3.12 -15.55
N ALA A 227 17.24 -3.35 -16.83
CA ALA A 227 17.10 -2.28 -17.83
C ALA A 227 15.96 -1.30 -17.45
N ALA A 228 14.86 -1.81 -16.89
CA ALA A 228 13.77 -0.96 -16.38
C ALA A 228 14.22 -0.07 -15.21
N MET A 229 14.94 -0.62 -14.23
CA MET A 229 15.50 0.15 -13.13
C MET A 229 16.55 1.17 -13.61
N ASN A 230 17.38 0.81 -14.60
CA ASN A 230 18.33 1.73 -15.21
C ASN A 230 17.61 2.87 -15.94
N ALA A 231 16.54 2.58 -16.68
CA ALA A 231 15.75 3.58 -17.39
C ALA A 231 14.96 4.51 -16.45
N LEU A 232 14.40 3.99 -15.35
CA LEU A 232 13.82 4.82 -14.27
C LEU A 232 14.88 5.76 -13.70
N HIS A 233 16.00 5.20 -13.25
CA HIS A 233 17.09 5.96 -12.62
C HIS A 233 17.68 7.02 -13.54
N ALA A 234 17.93 6.71 -14.81
CA ALA A 234 18.46 7.64 -15.80
C ALA A 234 17.49 8.77 -16.18
N ARG A 235 16.20 8.67 -15.84
CA ARG A 235 15.18 9.71 -16.09
C ARG A 235 14.85 10.53 -14.84
N TYR A 236 14.77 9.90 -13.67
CA TYR A 236 14.20 10.49 -12.44
C TYR A 236 15.05 10.28 -11.17
N GLY A 237 16.20 9.61 -11.26
CA GLY A 237 17.16 9.44 -10.17
C GLY A 237 18.03 10.68 -9.90
N ARG A 238 18.63 10.76 -8.72
CA ARG A 238 19.48 11.86 -8.25
C ARG A 238 20.85 11.40 -7.75
N LEU A 239 20.91 10.24 -7.09
CA LEU A 239 22.17 9.66 -6.59
C LEU A 239 22.92 8.90 -7.70
N PRO A 240 24.21 8.57 -7.52
CA PRO A 240 24.87 7.60 -8.40
C PRO A 240 24.33 6.18 -8.17
N ILE A 241 23.91 5.49 -9.24
CA ILE A 241 23.33 4.13 -9.19
C ILE A 241 24.18 3.13 -8.38
N GLN A 242 25.50 3.34 -8.35
CA GLN A 242 26.44 2.50 -7.62
C GLN A 242 26.18 2.49 -6.10
N LYS A 243 25.67 3.60 -5.54
CA LYS A 243 25.24 3.66 -4.13
C LYS A 243 24.02 2.77 -3.88
N LEU A 244 23.08 2.72 -4.83
CA LEU A 244 21.82 1.99 -4.74
C LEU A 244 22.05 0.47 -4.78
N LEU A 245 23.03 -0.01 -5.55
CA LEU A 245 23.41 -1.42 -5.60
C LEU A 245 24.27 -1.87 -4.41
N ALA A 246 25.05 -0.97 -3.80
CA ALA A 246 26.07 -1.34 -2.80
C ALA A 246 25.51 -2.14 -1.61
N LYS A 247 24.39 -1.71 -1.02
CA LYS A 247 23.76 -2.42 0.11
C LYS A 247 23.28 -3.82 -0.29
N SER A 248 22.73 -3.95 -1.49
CA SER A 248 22.28 -5.22 -2.08
C SER A 248 23.45 -6.18 -2.30
N GLU A 249 24.55 -5.69 -2.87
CA GLU A 249 25.79 -6.47 -3.06
C GLU A 249 26.33 -6.98 -1.72
N GLN A 250 26.41 -6.11 -0.71
CA GLN A 250 26.90 -6.45 0.63
C GLN A 250 26.04 -7.51 1.32
N LEU A 251 24.70 -7.39 1.26
CA LEU A 251 23.77 -8.39 1.80
C LEU A 251 23.84 -9.74 1.06
N ALA A 252 24.17 -9.74 -0.24
CA ALA A 252 24.41 -10.97 -0.99
C ALA A 252 25.77 -11.59 -0.63
N ARG A 253 26.82 -10.77 -0.48
CA ARG A 253 28.22 -11.21 -0.26
C ARG A 253 28.46 -11.78 1.13
N TRP A 254 28.08 -11.03 2.17
CA TRP A 254 28.27 -11.44 3.57
C TRP A 254 27.07 -12.20 4.13
N GLY A 255 25.92 -12.07 3.48
CA GLY A 255 24.69 -12.80 3.77
C GLY A 255 23.72 -12.05 4.67
N LYS A 256 22.47 -12.50 4.63
CA LYS A 256 21.36 -11.91 5.39
C LYS A 256 20.55 -12.96 6.13
N ARG A 257 19.94 -12.58 7.24
CA ARG A 257 18.98 -13.43 7.96
C ARG A 257 17.69 -13.60 7.13
N VAL A 258 17.27 -14.84 6.92
CA VAL A 258 16.01 -15.22 6.25
C VAL A 258 14.83 -14.57 6.96
N SER A 259 13.95 -13.93 6.19
CA SER A 259 12.77 -13.19 6.67
C SER A 259 11.56 -14.10 6.89
N ARG A 260 10.53 -13.59 7.60
CA ARG A 260 9.28 -14.33 7.83
C ARG A 260 8.53 -14.68 6.55
N GLN A 261 8.59 -13.83 5.51
CA GLN A 261 7.99 -14.16 4.22
C GLN A 261 8.79 -15.26 3.52
N LEU A 262 10.10 -15.08 3.33
CA LEU A 262 10.93 -16.08 2.63
C LEU A 262 10.90 -17.47 3.29
N ALA A 263 10.86 -17.54 4.63
CA ALA A 263 10.70 -18.82 5.33
C ALA A 263 9.37 -19.52 5.01
N ARG A 264 8.26 -18.77 4.88
CA ARG A 264 6.98 -19.30 4.42
C ARG A 264 7.06 -19.75 2.97
N ASP A 265 7.58 -18.91 2.08
CA ASP A 265 7.71 -19.20 0.65
C ASP A 265 8.49 -20.49 0.40
N LEU A 266 9.62 -20.65 1.10
CA LEU A 266 10.44 -21.87 1.09
C LEU A 266 9.65 -23.10 1.55
N SER A 267 8.96 -23.01 2.69
CA SER A 267 8.20 -24.14 3.25
C SER A 267 7.09 -24.64 2.32
N GLY A 268 6.42 -23.74 1.59
CA GLY A 268 5.38 -24.10 0.61
C GLY A 268 5.93 -24.59 -0.74
N HIS A 269 7.05 -24.04 -1.21
CA HIS A 269 7.48 -24.20 -2.60
C HIS A 269 8.80 -24.96 -2.78
N GLN A 270 9.42 -25.49 -1.71
CA GLN A 270 10.67 -26.26 -1.78
C GLN A 270 10.72 -27.38 -2.84
N ASN A 271 9.56 -27.92 -3.24
CA ASN A 271 9.45 -28.95 -4.25
C ASN A 271 9.68 -28.44 -5.69
N THR A 272 9.39 -27.17 -6.00
CA THR A 272 9.57 -26.59 -7.35
C THR A 272 11.02 -26.28 -7.68
N LEU A 273 11.90 -26.22 -6.68
CA LEU A 273 13.28 -25.77 -6.82
C LEU A 273 14.16 -26.77 -7.60
N GLY A 274 14.89 -26.25 -8.58
CA GLY A 274 15.88 -27.00 -9.37
C GLY A 274 17.14 -27.35 -8.56
N PRO A 275 18.03 -28.22 -9.08
CA PRO A 275 19.16 -28.76 -8.32
C PRO A 275 20.11 -27.70 -7.74
N THR A 276 20.33 -26.60 -8.48
CA THR A 276 21.19 -25.49 -8.02
C THR A 276 20.53 -24.67 -6.93
N ALA A 277 19.22 -24.37 -7.07
CA ALA A 277 18.46 -23.68 -6.04
C ALA A 277 18.37 -24.49 -4.74
N ARG A 278 18.21 -25.82 -4.83
CA ARG A 278 18.24 -26.72 -3.67
C ARG A 278 19.58 -26.70 -2.93
N ARG A 279 20.73 -26.62 -3.61
CA ARG A 279 22.04 -26.50 -2.94
C ARG A 279 22.19 -25.21 -2.12
N LEU A 280 21.55 -24.12 -2.56
CA LEU A 280 21.57 -22.82 -1.88
C LEU A 280 20.54 -22.72 -0.74
N LEU A 281 19.30 -23.15 -1.00
CA LEU A 281 18.13 -22.90 -0.15
C LEU A 281 17.70 -24.10 0.71
N LEU A 282 18.16 -25.31 0.37
CA LEU A 282 17.91 -26.56 1.10
C LEU A 282 19.23 -27.25 1.51
N PRO A 283 20.10 -26.61 2.33
CA PRO A 283 21.29 -27.27 2.86
C PRO A 283 20.89 -28.53 3.65
N LYS A 284 21.55 -29.66 3.34
CA LYS A 284 21.21 -30.99 3.88
C LYS A 284 19.77 -31.47 3.57
N GLY A 285 19.12 -30.90 2.55
CA GLY A 285 17.77 -31.28 2.12
C GLY A 285 16.62 -30.66 2.95
N GLN A 286 16.92 -29.79 3.92
CA GLN A 286 15.92 -29.06 4.69
C GLN A 286 15.97 -27.57 4.32
N HIS A 287 14.81 -26.92 4.16
CA HIS A 287 14.77 -25.50 3.82
C HIS A 287 15.35 -24.63 4.94
N LEU A 288 15.98 -23.51 4.55
CA LEU A 288 16.51 -22.53 5.51
C LEU A 288 15.38 -21.98 6.42
N PRO A 289 15.46 -22.18 7.75
CA PRO A 289 14.44 -21.68 8.66
C PRO A 289 14.54 -20.16 8.86
N LEU A 290 13.52 -19.59 9.52
CA LEU A 290 13.51 -18.18 9.94
C LEU A 290 14.82 -17.80 10.65
N SER A 291 15.36 -16.61 10.33
CA SER A 291 16.58 -16.06 10.91
C SER A 291 17.89 -16.81 10.62
N ALA A 292 17.88 -17.90 9.84
CA ALA A 292 19.08 -18.53 9.30
C ALA A 292 19.85 -17.60 8.35
N LEU A 293 21.17 -17.81 8.21
CA LEU A 293 22.01 -17.01 7.31
C LEU A 293 21.91 -17.55 5.88
N LEU A 294 21.53 -16.70 4.93
CA LEU A 294 21.58 -16.96 3.49
C LEU A 294 22.65 -16.06 2.86
N GLN A 295 23.71 -16.67 2.33
CA GLN A 295 24.78 -16.05 1.54
C GLN A 295 24.59 -16.40 0.06
N GLN A 296 24.78 -15.42 -0.84
CA GLN A 296 24.46 -15.56 -2.27
C GLN A 296 25.65 -15.03 -3.11
N PRO A 297 26.83 -15.67 -3.04
CA PRO A 297 28.08 -15.13 -3.58
C PRO A 297 28.08 -14.92 -5.10
N ALA A 298 27.38 -15.78 -5.86
CA ALA A 298 27.19 -15.60 -7.30
C ALA A 298 26.42 -14.30 -7.61
N LEU A 299 25.28 -14.09 -6.94
CA LEU A 299 24.48 -12.87 -7.06
C LEU A 299 25.25 -11.64 -6.57
N ALA A 300 26.10 -11.78 -5.54
CA ALA A 300 26.98 -10.71 -5.08
C ALA A 300 28.02 -10.31 -6.14
N ASN A 301 28.59 -11.28 -6.86
CA ASN A 301 29.53 -10.99 -7.95
C ASN A 301 28.79 -10.32 -9.14
N THR A 302 27.59 -10.77 -9.48
CA THR A 302 26.72 -10.10 -10.46
C THR A 302 26.42 -8.66 -10.07
N LEU A 303 25.95 -8.41 -8.83
CA LEU A 303 25.67 -7.07 -8.32
C LEU A 303 26.93 -6.18 -8.26
N GLY A 304 28.09 -6.77 -7.98
CA GLY A 304 29.38 -6.09 -8.04
C GLY A 304 29.75 -5.67 -9.47
N GLN A 305 29.62 -6.55 -10.45
CA GLN A 305 29.86 -6.22 -11.87
C GLN A 305 28.89 -5.13 -12.36
N LEU A 306 27.60 -5.22 -12.02
CA LEU A 306 26.60 -4.17 -12.29
C LEU A 306 26.94 -2.83 -11.62
N ARG A 307 27.52 -2.85 -10.41
CA ARG A 307 27.94 -1.66 -9.67
C ARG A 307 29.22 -1.03 -10.24
N ASP A 308 30.20 -1.84 -10.64
CA ASP A 308 31.51 -1.37 -11.10
C ASP A 308 31.56 -1.04 -12.60
N ARG A 309 30.71 -1.66 -13.44
CA ARG A 309 30.67 -1.45 -14.90
C ARG A 309 29.36 -0.84 -15.42
N GLY A 310 28.36 -0.66 -14.54
CA GLY A 310 27.02 -0.20 -14.91
C GLY A 310 26.09 -1.35 -15.34
N ILE A 311 24.80 -1.07 -15.39
CA ILE A 311 23.77 -2.09 -15.65
C ILE A 311 23.90 -2.70 -17.05
N ASP A 312 24.40 -1.94 -18.01
CA ASP A 312 24.49 -2.35 -19.42
C ASP A 312 25.54 -3.47 -19.64
N ASP A 313 26.45 -3.72 -18.68
CA ASP A 313 27.36 -4.88 -18.73
C ASP A 313 26.59 -6.21 -18.79
N LEU A 314 25.35 -6.25 -18.25
CA LEU A 314 24.42 -7.38 -18.34
C LEU A 314 23.89 -7.66 -19.75
N TYR A 315 23.88 -6.65 -20.63
CA TYR A 315 23.23 -6.71 -21.94
C TYR A 315 24.21 -6.70 -23.12
N GLN A 316 25.37 -6.06 -22.96
CA GLN A 316 26.37 -5.90 -24.01
C GLN A 316 27.83 -6.06 -23.55
N GLY A 317 28.08 -6.29 -22.27
CA GLY A 317 29.43 -6.40 -21.70
C GLY A 317 29.85 -7.82 -21.32
N ALA A 318 30.72 -7.95 -20.32
CA ALA A 318 31.27 -9.24 -19.92
C ALA A 318 30.27 -10.08 -19.11
N LEU A 319 29.49 -9.45 -18.23
CA LEU A 319 28.39 -10.12 -17.52
C LEU A 319 27.31 -10.66 -18.49
N ALA A 320 27.11 -10.01 -19.65
CA ALA A 320 26.23 -10.53 -20.71
C ALA A 320 26.74 -11.88 -21.26
N ALA A 321 28.05 -12.03 -21.47
CA ALA A 321 28.65 -13.29 -21.92
C ALA A 321 28.55 -14.38 -20.84
N GLU A 322 28.81 -14.03 -19.57
CA GLU A 322 28.62 -14.95 -18.43
C GLU A 322 27.15 -15.42 -18.32
N LEU A 323 26.19 -14.50 -18.50
CA LEU A 323 24.77 -14.78 -18.46
C LEU A 323 24.33 -15.72 -19.59
N VAL A 324 24.76 -15.45 -20.83
CA VAL A 324 24.49 -16.31 -22.00
C VAL A 324 25.05 -17.71 -21.76
N ALA A 325 26.31 -17.82 -21.31
CA ALA A 325 26.94 -19.11 -21.03
C ALA A 325 26.27 -19.87 -19.87
N ALA A 326 25.76 -19.17 -18.85
CA ALA A 326 25.01 -19.79 -17.75
C ALA A 326 23.61 -20.25 -18.19
N ALA A 327 22.89 -19.44 -18.96
CA ALA A 327 21.57 -19.76 -19.49
C ALA A 327 21.61 -20.97 -20.45
N GLN A 328 22.59 -21.02 -21.35
CA GLN A 328 22.78 -22.14 -22.27
C GLN A 328 23.09 -23.47 -21.54
N ARG A 329 23.92 -23.44 -20.48
CA ARG A 329 24.14 -24.60 -19.60
C ARG A 329 22.88 -25.04 -18.85
N ALA A 330 21.99 -24.11 -18.52
CA ALA A 330 20.66 -24.40 -17.96
C ALA A 330 19.62 -24.83 -19.03
N GLY A 331 20.05 -25.13 -20.26
CA GLY A 331 19.19 -25.62 -21.34
C GLY A 331 18.34 -24.57 -22.05
N LEU A 332 18.46 -23.29 -21.67
CA LEU A 332 17.70 -22.18 -22.24
C LEU A 332 18.19 -21.81 -23.65
N ARG A 333 17.38 -21.01 -24.35
CA ARG A 333 17.73 -20.39 -25.65
C ARG A 333 17.91 -18.89 -25.44
N LEU A 334 19.11 -18.51 -25.02
CA LEU A 334 19.56 -17.13 -24.92
C LEU A 334 20.89 -16.97 -25.67
N ASP A 335 21.04 -15.83 -26.33
CA ASP A 335 22.23 -15.38 -27.03
C ASP A 335 22.35 -13.84 -26.88
N GLY A 336 23.46 -13.26 -27.33
CA GLY A 336 23.75 -11.84 -27.14
C GLY A 336 22.85 -10.88 -27.95
N ASP A 337 22.34 -11.31 -29.10
CA ASP A 337 21.47 -10.47 -29.94
C ASP A 337 20.05 -10.41 -29.38
N LEU A 338 19.56 -11.53 -28.84
CA LEU A 338 18.33 -11.59 -28.07
C LEU A 338 18.47 -10.77 -26.79
N LEU A 339 19.58 -10.91 -26.07
CA LEU A 339 19.84 -10.21 -24.80
C LEU A 339 19.83 -8.68 -24.93
N ARG A 340 20.32 -8.14 -26.05
CA ARG A 340 20.24 -6.70 -26.39
C ARG A 340 18.82 -6.18 -26.62
N GLN A 341 17.81 -7.06 -26.81
CA GLN A 341 16.40 -6.66 -27.01
C GLN A 341 15.63 -6.49 -25.69
N ALA A 342 16.30 -6.52 -24.53
CA ALA A 342 15.69 -6.43 -23.20
C ALA A 342 15.19 -5.01 -22.81
N ALA A 343 14.94 -4.13 -23.79
CA ALA A 343 14.51 -2.75 -23.55
C ALA A 343 13.10 -2.66 -22.93
N PRO A 344 12.90 -1.78 -21.93
CA PRO A 344 11.59 -1.48 -21.37
C PRO A 344 10.85 -0.43 -22.24
N GLN A 345 9.53 -0.33 -22.10
CA GLN A 345 8.67 0.55 -22.88
C GLN A 345 8.00 1.63 -22.01
N TRP A 346 8.22 2.89 -22.35
CA TRP A 346 7.56 4.02 -21.69
C TRP A 346 6.17 4.26 -22.29
N VAL A 347 5.16 4.40 -21.42
CA VAL A 347 3.76 4.67 -21.80
C VAL A 347 3.23 5.78 -20.91
N THR A 348 2.86 6.93 -21.50
CA THR A 348 2.14 7.99 -20.79
C THR A 348 0.77 7.49 -20.34
N VAL A 349 0.40 7.72 -19.07
CA VAL A 349 -0.90 7.27 -18.55
C VAL A 349 -1.79 8.49 -18.29
N THR A 350 -2.97 8.50 -18.92
CA THR A 350 -4.08 9.34 -18.49
C THR A 350 -4.88 8.55 -17.45
N GLY A 351 -4.61 8.80 -16.16
CA GLY A 351 -5.32 8.12 -15.07
C GLY A 351 -6.83 8.38 -15.12
N LEU A 352 -7.60 7.43 -14.59
CA LEU A 352 -9.05 7.50 -14.49
C LEU A 352 -9.47 8.74 -13.67
N ALA A 353 -10.24 9.62 -14.30
CA ALA A 353 -10.70 10.87 -13.69
C ALA A 353 -11.90 10.62 -12.77
N HIS A 354 -11.72 10.81 -11.47
CA HIS A 354 -12.77 10.74 -10.45
C HIS A 354 -12.53 11.82 -9.39
N ALA A 355 -13.56 12.58 -9.00
CA ALA A 355 -13.47 13.63 -7.98
C ALA A 355 -12.24 14.58 -8.08
N TYR A 356 -11.89 15.03 -9.31
CA TYR A 356 -10.71 15.86 -9.65
C TYR A 356 -9.33 15.18 -9.46
N GLN A 357 -9.31 13.86 -9.24
CA GLN A 357 -8.10 13.05 -9.15
C GLN A 357 -7.92 12.18 -10.39
N ALA A 358 -6.67 11.90 -10.72
CA ALA A 358 -6.28 10.82 -11.63
C ALA A 358 -5.91 9.58 -10.80
N TRP A 359 -6.75 8.56 -10.88
CA TRP A 359 -6.47 7.24 -10.32
C TRP A 359 -5.77 6.37 -11.37
N THR A 360 -4.61 5.83 -11.04
CA THR A 360 -3.80 4.99 -11.95
C THR A 360 -3.50 3.65 -11.29
N VAL A 361 -3.84 2.54 -11.96
CA VAL A 361 -3.50 1.18 -11.51
C VAL A 361 -2.58 0.51 -12.51
N VAL A 362 -1.54 -0.17 -12.01
CA VAL A 362 -0.59 -0.96 -12.81
C VAL A 362 -0.33 -2.31 -12.13
N ALA A 363 -0.12 -3.35 -12.93
CA ALA A 363 0.19 -4.70 -12.49
C ALA A 363 1.36 -5.26 -13.36
N PRO A 364 1.84 -6.49 -13.13
CA PRO A 364 2.96 -7.03 -13.91
C PRO A 364 2.63 -7.31 -15.39
N ASN A 365 1.36 -7.31 -15.80
CA ASN A 365 0.91 -7.67 -17.15
C ASN A 365 -0.08 -6.62 -17.69
N ALA A 366 0.26 -5.96 -18.80
CA ALA A 366 -0.53 -4.86 -19.39
C ALA A 366 -1.99 -5.23 -19.74
N ALA A 367 -2.31 -6.50 -20.03
CA ALA A 367 -3.70 -6.93 -20.21
C ALA A 367 -4.47 -6.94 -18.87
N VAL A 368 -3.79 -7.31 -17.78
CA VAL A 368 -4.32 -7.27 -16.41
C VAL A 368 -4.40 -5.82 -15.90
N ASP A 369 -3.45 -4.95 -16.23
CA ASP A 369 -3.54 -3.50 -15.99
C ASP A 369 -4.86 -2.96 -16.55
N GLN A 370 -5.16 -3.23 -17.83
CA GLN A 370 -6.39 -2.77 -18.46
C GLN A 370 -7.64 -3.29 -17.74
N ARG A 371 -7.66 -4.58 -17.34
CA ARG A 371 -8.77 -5.14 -16.55
C ARG A 371 -8.96 -4.45 -15.21
N LEU A 372 -7.89 -4.27 -14.42
CA LEU A 372 -7.99 -3.61 -13.11
C LEU A 372 -8.48 -2.16 -13.21
N ASN A 373 -8.09 -1.42 -14.26
CA ASN A 373 -8.61 -0.07 -14.48
C ASN A 373 -10.11 -0.09 -14.85
N THR A 374 -10.60 -1.09 -15.60
CA THR A 374 -12.04 -1.30 -15.84
C THR A 374 -12.78 -1.64 -14.53
N VAL A 375 -12.22 -2.51 -13.69
CA VAL A 375 -12.82 -2.88 -12.40
C VAL A 375 -12.86 -1.67 -11.46
N LEU A 376 -11.79 -0.89 -11.37
CA LEU A 376 -11.76 0.35 -10.58
C LEU A 376 -12.81 1.35 -11.07
N ALA A 377 -12.96 1.53 -12.39
CA ALA A 377 -14.00 2.40 -12.95
C ALA A 377 -15.42 1.94 -12.58
N ARG A 378 -15.67 0.63 -12.52
CA ARG A 378 -16.93 0.09 -11.99
C ARG A 378 -17.11 0.39 -10.51
N LEU A 379 -16.10 0.14 -9.67
CA LEU A 379 -16.16 0.36 -8.23
C LEU A 379 -16.41 1.85 -7.87
N LEU A 380 -15.67 2.79 -8.47
CA LEU A 380 -15.87 4.23 -8.24
C LEU A 380 -17.21 4.76 -8.78
N SER A 381 -17.81 4.08 -9.77
CA SER A 381 -19.16 4.42 -10.25
C SER A 381 -20.28 3.86 -9.37
N ASP A 382 -20.02 2.79 -8.60
CA ASP A 382 -21.03 2.10 -7.81
C ASP A 382 -21.35 2.83 -6.50
N GLN A 383 -22.35 3.72 -6.57
CA GLN A 383 -22.90 4.45 -5.42
C GLN A 383 -23.37 3.53 -4.26
N GLY A 384 -23.57 2.23 -4.52
CA GLY A 384 -23.89 1.25 -3.48
C GLY A 384 -22.68 0.65 -2.75
N TRP A 385 -21.47 0.69 -3.32
CA TRP A 385 -20.30 -0.08 -2.87
C TRP A 385 -20.02 0.02 -1.36
N HIS A 386 -19.98 1.25 -0.84
CA HIS A 386 -19.69 1.54 0.57
C HIS A 386 -20.74 0.93 1.51
N GLY A 387 -22.02 0.91 1.09
CA GLY A 387 -23.13 0.35 1.85
C GLY A 387 -23.35 -1.16 1.68
N ARG A 388 -22.64 -1.84 0.77
CA ARG A 388 -22.80 -3.29 0.54
C ARG A 388 -22.19 -4.12 1.67
N GLY A 389 -22.97 -5.09 2.16
CA GLY A 389 -22.45 -6.23 2.91
C GLY A 389 -21.58 -7.14 2.04
N ASP A 390 -20.87 -8.09 2.66
CA ASP A 390 -19.74 -8.79 2.02
C ASP A 390 -20.12 -9.58 0.76
N ASP A 391 -21.26 -10.27 0.73
CA ASP A 391 -21.76 -10.96 -0.48
C ASP A 391 -22.15 -9.97 -1.59
N GLY A 392 -22.73 -8.83 -1.22
CA GLY A 392 -23.08 -7.76 -2.16
C GLY A 392 -21.82 -7.16 -2.81
N ARG A 393 -20.74 -6.99 -2.04
CA ARG A 393 -19.43 -6.54 -2.54
C ARG A 393 -18.82 -7.57 -3.49
N LEU A 394 -18.82 -8.84 -3.12
CA LEU A 394 -18.30 -9.91 -3.98
C LEU A 394 -19.09 -10.01 -5.29
N LYS A 395 -20.43 -9.92 -5.24
CA LYS A 395 -21.29 -9.94 -6.44
C LYS A 395 -21.01 -8.74 -7.37
N ALA A 396 -20.79 -7.54 -6.81
CA ALA A 396 -20.41 -6.35 -7.59
C ALA A 396 -19.00 -6.48 -8.21
N LEU A 397 -18.02 -6.96 -7.43
CA LEU A 397 -16.65 -7.21 -7.87
C LEU A 397 -16.58 -8.28 -8.97
N HIS A 398 -17.35 -9.35 -8.85
CA HIS A 398 -17.46 -10.40 -9.88
C HIS A 398 -18.09 -9.89 -11.17
N ALA A 399 -19.17 -9.10 -11.08
CA ALA A 399 -19.74 -8.44 -12.27
C ALA A 399 -18.74 -7.51 -12.96
N ALA A 400 -17.97 -6.72 -12.19
CA ALA A 400 -16.94 -5.83 -12.74
C ALA A 400 -15.80 -6.59 -13.44
N HIS A 401 -15.43 -7.79 -12.96
CA HIS A 401 -14.43 -8.65 -13.61
C HIS A 401 -14.96 -9.36 -14.87
N LEU A 402 -16.24 -9.71 -14.91
CA LEU A 402 -16.88 -10.21 -16.13
C LEU A 402 -16.95 -9.10 -17.21
N ASP A 403 -17.30 -7.88 -16.82
CA ASP A 403 -17.24 -6.69 -17.70
C ASP A 403 -15.81 -6.41 -18.20
N ALA A 404 -14.80 -6.63 -17.35
CA ALA A 404 -13.39 -6.56 -17.73
C ALA A 404 -12.90 -7.75 -18.58
N GLY A 405 -13.76 -8.74 -18.86
CA GLY A 405 -13.43 -9.89 -19.70
C GLY A 405 -12.45 -10.87 -19.07
N ILE A 406 -12.54 -11.12 -17.75
CA ILE A 406 -11.93 -12.32 -17.16
C ILE A 406 -12.62 -13.56 -17.74
N GLY A 407 -11.82 -14.57 -18.09
CA GLY A 407 -12.26 -15.75 -18.83
C GLY A 407 -12.84 -16.85 -17.95
N ALA A 408 -13.61 -17.73 -18.59
CA ALA A 408 -14.01 -19.03 -18.02
C ALA A 408 -13.02 -20.17 -18.38
N GLY A 409 -11.81 -19.80 -18.83
CA GLY A 409 -10.81 -20.73 -19.38
C GLY A 409 -9.88 -21.33 -18.32
N VAL A 410 -9.51 -20.55 -17.29
CA VAL A 410 -8.74 -21.07 -16.15
C VAL A 410 -9.66 -21.83 -15.20
N THR A 411 -9.63 -23.15 -15.28
CA THR A 411 -10.41 -24.09 -14.45
C THR A 411 -9.78 -24.39 -13.10
N ALA A 412 -8.53 -23.98 -12.87
CA ALA A 412 -7.84 -24.07 -11.60
C ALA A 412 -6.83 -22.92 -11.47
N ALA A 413 -7.10 -21.97 -10.59
CA ALA A 413 -6.07 -21.04 -10.14
C ALA A 413 -5.10 -21.72 -9.17
N GLY A 414 -3.87 -21.21 -9.13
CA GLY A 414 -2.87 -21.64 -8.15
C GLY A 414 -3.29 -21.36 -6.71
N GLY A 415 -2.71 -22.09 -5.76
CA GLY A 415 -3.10 -22.06 -4.35
C GLY A 415 -2.92 -20.71 -3.65
N GLN A 416 -3.55 -20.62 -2.47
CA GLN A 416 -3.85 -19.41 -1.69
C GLN A 416 -2.86 -18.24 -1.66
N ASP A 417 -1.55 -18.48 -1.62
CA ASP A 417 -0.52 -17.42 -1.64
C ASP A 417 0.53 -17.82 -2.67
N ARG A 418 0.29 -17.46 -3.94
CA ARG A 418 1.32 -17.43 -4.98
C ARG A 418 2.39 -16.42 -4.56
N ALA A 419 3.35 -16.89 -3.77
CA ALA A 419 4.70 -16.34 -3.79
C ALA A 419 5.22 -16.43 -5.24
N GLY A 420 6.08 -15.49 -5.64
CA GLY A 420 6.41 -15.25 -7.04
C GLY A 420 6.19 -13.80 -7.47
N SER A 421 5.32 -13.07 -6.78
CA SER A 421 5.07 -11.64 -7.02
C SER A 421 5.41 -10.78 -5.80
N THR A 422 5.75 -9.51 -6.05
CA THR A 422 5.87 -8.47 -5.03
C THR A 422 5.49 -7.11 -5.61
N ALA A 423 5.04 -6.19 -4.74
CA ALA A 423 4.89 -4.78 -5.10
C ALA A 423 5.48 -3.89 -4.02
N PHE A 424 6.04 -2.75 -4.41
CA PHE A 424 6.61 -1.76 -3.50
C PHE A 424 6.38 -0.35 -4.03
N TRP A 425 6.45 0.64 -3.14
CA TRP A 425 6.39 2.05 -3.51
C TRP A 425 7.32 2.92 -2.67
N ALA A 426 7.63 4.09 -3.21
CA ALA A 426 8.39 5.19 -2.62
C ALA A 426 7.67 6.53 -2.89
N LEU A 427 7.81 7.48 -1.98
CA LEU A 427 7.48 8.90 -2.14
C LEU A 427 8.59 9.73 -1.51
N ASP A 428 9.00 10.84 -2.13
CA ASP A 428 9.94 11.80 -1.55
C ASP A 428 9.25 13.10 -1.11
N ALA A 429 9.98 13.95 -0.37
CA ALA A 429 9.52 15.25 0.12
C ALA A 429 9.00 16.19 -0.99
N ASP A 430 9.57 16.09 -2.20
CA ASP A 430 9.18 16.89 -3.35
C ASP A 430 7.85 16.41 -3.98
N GLY A 431 7.37 15.23 -3.60
CA GLY A 431 6.14 14.62 -4.09
C GLY A 431 6.32 13.74 -5.34
N GLN A 432 7.55 13.40 -5.73
CA GLN A 432 7.74 12.35 -6.72
C GLN A 432 7.32 11.02 -6.11
N ALA A 433 6.45 10.28 -6.81
CA ALA A 433 5.89 9.02 -6.35
C ALA A 433 6.24 7.91 -7.34
N VAL A 434 6.79 6.80 -6.85
CA VAL A 434 7.17 5.65 -7.68
C VAL A 434 6.64 4.38 -7.06
N GLY A 435 5.97 3.54 -7.85
CA GLY A 435 5.58 2.21 -7.38
C GLY A 435 5.70 1.17 -8.48
N CYS A 436 6.20 -0.01 -8.12
CA CYS A 436 6.46 -1.12 -9.05
C CYS A 436 5.70 -2.38 -8.61
N ALA A 437 5.06 -3.04 -9.58
CA ALA A 437 4.48 -4.37 -9.43
C ALA A 437 5.28 -5.36 -10.29
N ILE A 438 5.83 -6.39 -9.64
CA ILE A 438 6.88 -7.25 -10.21
C ILE A 438 6.53 -8.72 -10.00
N SER A 439 6.86 -9.58 -10.98
CA SER A 439 6.61 -11.02 -10.91
C SER A 439 7.75 -11.85 -11.50
N LEU A 440 7.94 -13.04 -10.92
CA LEU A 440 8.68 -14.19 -11.44
C LEU A 440 7.74 -15.28 -12.01
N GLY A 441 6.43 -15.01 -12.10
CA GLY A 441 5.38 -15.96 -12.51
C GLY A 441 4.96 -16.90 -11.37
N ALA A 442 5.94 -17.54 -10.72
CA ALA A 442 5.74 -18.37 -9.55
C ALA A 442 6.88 -18.23 -8.53
N ALA A 443 6.75 -18.89 -7.38
CA ALA A 443 7.72 -18.84 -6.29
C ALA A 443 9.09 -19.35 -6.75
N PHE A 444 10.11 -18.50 -6.67
CA PHE A 444 11.45 -18.75 -7.22
C PHE A 444 11.45 -18.97 -8.76
N GLY A 445 10.44 -18.43 -9.43
CA GLY A 445 10.20 -18.52 -10.86
C GLY A 445 10.02 -19.96 -11.36
N SER A 446 10.84 -20.33 -12.35
CA SER A 446 10.85 -21.69 -12.90
C SER A 446 11.38 -22.73 -11.92
N GLY A 447 11.96 -22.29 -10.80
CA GLY A 447 12.75 -23.09 -9.87
C GLY A 447 14.24 -23.16 -10.23
N GLU A 448 14.62 -22.81 -11.46
CA GLU A 448 16.01 -22.84 -11.91
C GLU A 448 16.78 -21.58 -11.55
N LEU A 449 17.93 -21.83 -10.92
CA LEU A 449 18.92 -20.85 -10.47
C LEU A 449 20.19 -21.03 -11.29
N LEU A 450 20.58 -19.99 -12.04
CA LEU A 450 21.82 -19.98 -12.80
C LEU A 450 23.01 -19.89 -11.82
N ALA A 451 23.85 -20.93 -11.79
CA ALA A 451 24.84 -21.13 -10.74
C ALA A 451 25.88 -19.99 -10.64
N ASP A 452 26.37 -19.54 -11.79
CA ASP A 452 27.50 -18.60 -11.90
C ASP A 452 27.09 -17.16 -11.61
N THR A 453 25.90 -16.75 -12.05
CA THR A 453 25.37 -15.39 -11.90
C THR A 453 24.41 -15.23 -10.72
N GLY A 454 23.87 -16.32 -10.18
CA GLY A 454 22.97 -16.32 -9.03
C GLY A 454 21.54 -15.85 -9.34
N LEU A 455 21.11 -15.87 -10.61
CA LEU A 455 19.77 -15.44 -11.01
C LEU A 455 18.78 -16.60 -11.04
N PHE A 456 17.68 -16.45 -10.31
CA PHE A 456 16.45 -17.21 -10.58
C PHE A 456 15.83 -16.75 -11.90
N THR A 457 15.34 -17.70 -12.69
CA THR A 457 14.72 -17.42 -14.00
C THR A 457 13.20 -17.41 -13.89
N MET A 458 12.54 -16.36 -14.39
CA MET A 458 11.08 -16.23 -14.35
C MET A 458 10.37 -17.34 -15.14
N LEU A 459 9.32 -17.89 -14.56
CA LEU A 459 8.35 -18.76 -15.21
C LEU A 459 7.34 -17.93 -16.00
N ILE A 460 6.76 -18.51 -17.05
CA ILE A 460 5.52 -18.01 -17.66
C ILE A 460 4.49 -19.14 -17.64
N GLU A 461 3.44 -19.02 -16.83
CA GLU A 461 2.29 -19.94 -16.81
C GLU A 461 1.19 -19.50 -17.77
N ALA A 462 0.36 -20.44 -18.23
CA ALA A 462 -0.82 -20.12 -19.04
C ALA A 462 -1.91 -19.32 -18.28
N ALA A 463 -1.78 -19.19 -16.96
CA ALA A 463 -2.64 -18.39 -16.10
C ALA A 463 -2.13 -16.95 -15.87
N ASP A 464 -0.93 -16.60 -16.37
CA ASP A 464 -0.27 -15.29 -16.18
C ASP A 464 -0.94 -14.20 -17.02
N GLY A 465 -2.22 -13.93 -16.77
CA GLY A 465 -3.01 -13.01 -17.59
C GLY A 465 -4.52 -12.98 -17.32
N GLU A 466 -5.06 -13.71 -16.33
CA GLU A 466 -6.46 -13.49 -15.90
C GLU A 466 -6.56 -12.41 -14.80
N THR A 467 -5.83 -12.60 -13.69
CA THR A 467 -5.87 -11.78 -12.46
C THR A 467 -4.49 -11.22 -12.09
N ALA A 468 -4.44 -10.32 -11.09
CA ALA A 468 -3.21 -9.62 -10.72
C ALA A 468 -2.58 -10.22 -9.46
N ASP A 469 -1.47 -10.96 -9.61
CA ASP A 469 -0.70 -11.50 -8.48
C ASP A 469 0.02 -10.41 -7.66
N ALA A 470 0.24 -9.24 -8.26
CA ALA A 470 0.67 -8.00 -7.61
C ALA A 470 0.09 -6.80 -8.36
N ALA A 471 -0.03 -5.64 -7.69
CA ALA A 471 -0.47 -4.39 -8.30
C ALA A 471 0.01 -3.17 -7.50
N VAL A 472 0.02 -2.01 -8.15
CA VAL A 472 0.23 -0.68 -7.55
C VAL A 472 -0.89 0.24 -8.01
N LEU A 473 -1.40 1.05 -7.08
CA LEU A 473 -2.43 2.06 -7.30
C LEU A 473 -1.89 3.40 -6.81
N MET A 474 -2.10 4.45 -7.59
CA MET A 474 -1.66 5.81 -7.28
C MET A 474 -2.82 6.77 -7.54
N VAL A 475 -3.03 7.72 -6.63
CA VAL A 475 -4.02 8.80 -6.74
C VAL A 475 -3.30 10.12 -6.57
N GLY A 476 -3.27 10.92 -7.63
CA GLY A 476 -2.82 12.31 -7.59
C GLY A 476 -3.88 13.24 -8.16
N ASN A 477 -3.80 14.53 -7.85
CA ASN A 477 -4.77 15.53 -8.31
C ASN A 477 -4.20 16.30 -9.52
N THR A 478 -5.00 16.40 -10.59
CA THR A 478 -4.57 16.92 -11.90
C THR A 478 -4.65 18.44 -12.01
N LEU A 479 -5.19 19.13 -11.00
CA LEU A 479 -5.25 20.58 -10.91
C LEU A 479 -4.02 21.14 -10.16
N ASN A 480 -3.71 20.55 -9.00
CA ASN A 480 -2.59 20.97 -8.14
C ASN A 480 -1.26 20.25 -8.46
N TRP A 481 -1.31 19.10 -9.13
CA TRP A 481 -0.16 18.22 -9.41
C TRP A 481 0.52 17.69 -8.13
N GLN A 482 -0.28 17.33 -7.13
CA GLN A 482 0.17 16.71 -5.88
C GLN A 482 -0.23 15.22 -5.83
N THR A 483 0.64 14.36 -5.28
CA THR A 483 0.26 12.98 -4.93
C THR A 483 -0.52 12.98 -3.63
N HIS A 484 -1.67 12.31 -3.59
CA HIS A 484 -2.47 12.13 -2.38
C HIS A 484 -2.34 10.70 -1.82
N MET A 485 -2.46 9.66 -2.63
CA MET A 485 -2.34 8.27 -2.18
C MET A 485 -1.41 7.44 -3.08
N ILE A 486 -0.64 6.55 -2.47
CA ILE A 486 0.06 5.47 -3.16
C ILE A 486 -0.09 4.16 -2.38
N ALA A 487 -0.39 3.08 -3.10
CA ALA A 487 -0.71 1.78 -2.55
C ALA A 487 -0.09 0.66 -3.38
N ALA A 488 0.34 -0.42 -2.73
CA ALA A 488 0.91 -1.61 -3.34
C ALA A 488 0.27 -2.85 -2.73
N ALA A 489 0.03 -3.88 -3.56
CA ALA A 489 -0.42 -5.18 -3.10
C ALA A 489 0.32 -6.34 -3.76
N SER A 490 0.48 -7.44 -3.03
CA SER A 490 0.96 -8.72 -3.57
C SER A 490 0.38 -9.91 -2.79
N GLY A 491 0.58 -11.12 -3.32
CA GLY A 491 0.19 -12.37 -2.64
C GLY A 491 -0.83 -13.17 -3.42
N GLY A 492 -0.50 -13.44 -4.68
CA GLY A 492 -1.34 -14.19 -5.59
C GLY A 492 -2.56 -13.41 -6.11
N PRO A 493 -3.47 -14.09 -6.83
CA PRO A 493 -4.43 -13.48 -7.76
C PRO A 493 -5.39 -12.45 -7.14
N ALA A 494 -5.54 -12.49 -5.82
CA ALA A 494 -6.33 -11.55 -5.03
C ALA A 494 -5.68 -10.18 -4.80
N ALA A 495 -4.43 -9.94 -5.21
CA ALA A 495 -3.72 -8.72 -4.88
C ALA A 495 -4.33 -7.47 -5.54
N GLY A 496 -4.79 -7.59 -6.79
CA GLY A 496 -5.56 -6.54 -7.45
C GLY A 496 -6.82 -6.16 -6.67
N ASP A 497 -7.67 -7.14 -6.36
CA ASP A 497 -8.95 -6.92 -5.67
C ASP A 497 -8.77 -6.35 -4.26
N ALA A 498 -7.79 -6.86 -3.52
CA ALA A 498 -7.45 -6.35 -2.20
C ALA A 498 -6.95 -4.89 -2.27
N LEU A 499 -6.17 -4.54 -3.30
CA LEU A 499 -5.71 -3.17 -3.54
C LEU A 499 -6.87 -2.23 -3.85
N LEU A 500 -7.74 -2.61 -4.79
CA LEU A 500 -8.88 -1.79 -5.19
C LEU A 500 -9.86 -1.61 -4.02
N ALA A 501 -10.25 -2.69 -3.33
CA ALA A 501 -11.19 -2.62 -2.22
C ALA A 501 -10.68 -1.77 -1.05
N VAL A 502 -9.42 -1.92 -0.64
CA VAL A 502 -8.83 -1.10 0.43
C VAL A 502 -8.71 0.36 0.01
N SER A 503 -8.31 0.64 -1.23
CA SER A 503 -8.12 2.00 -1.72
C SER A 503 -9.45 2.75 -1.88
N VAL A 504 -10.47 2.10 -2.44
CA VAL A 504 -11.81 2.68 -2.61
C VAL A 504 -12.49 2.86 -1.25
N ASP A 505 -12.48 1.85 -0.37
CA ASP A 505 -13.05 1.99 0.99
C ASP A 505 -12.39 3.14 1.76
N HIS A 506 -11.06 3.23 1.75
CA HIS A 506 -10.36 4.25 2.53
C HIS A 506 -10.53 5.67 1.97
N PHE A 507 -10.30 5.82 0.67
CA PHE A 507 -10.09 7.14 0.06
C PHE A 507 -11.39 7.75 -0.47
N ASP A 508 -12.26 6.94 -1.07
CA ASP A 508 -13.56 7.39 -1.60
C ASP A 508 -14.70 7.16 -0.58
N GLY A 509 -14.59 6.11 0.24
CA GLY A 509 -15.57 5.76 1.29
C GLY A 509 -15.29 6.37 2.67
N GLU A 510 -14.24 7.18 2.82
CA GLU A 510 -13.76 7.79 4.08
C GLU A 510 -13.51 6.79 5.23
N VAL A 511 -13.38 5.47 4.96
CA VAL A 511 -13.15 4.45 5.99
C VAL A 511 -11.74 4.63 6.58
N PRO A 512 -11.55 4.67 7.91
CA PRO A 512 -10.22 4.80 8.50
C PRO A 512 -9.27 3.70 8.00
N LEU A 513 -8.06 4.07 7.56
CA LEU A 513 -7.12 3.15 6.90
C LEU A 513 -6.85 1.84 7.67
N PRO A 514 -6.70 1.82 9.01
CA PRO A 514 -6.55 0.58 9.76
C PRO A 514 -7.77 -0.34 9.65
N ALA A 515 -8.99 0.20 9.57
CA ALA A 515 -10.22 -0.57 9.39
C ALA A 515 -10.34 -1.11 7.95
N ALA A 516 -10.03 -0.29 6.94
CA ALA A 516 -10.02 -0.71 5.53
C ALA A 516 -9.03 -1.86 5.29
N ILE A 517 -7.78 -1.75 5.80
CA ILE A 517 -6.77 -2.81 5.66
C ILE A 517 -7.16 -4.09 6.42
N SER A 518 -7.72 -3.96 7.63
CA SER A 518 -8.02 -5.12 8.49
C SER A 518 -9.34 -5.83 8.19
N ARG A 519 -10.25 -5.23 7.42
CA ARG A 519 -11.50 -5.87 6.98
C ARG A 519 -11.23 -7.25 6.35
N PRO A 520 -12.02 -8.28 6.66
CA PRO A 520 -11.97 -9.58 5.96
C PRO A 520 -12.21 -9.41 4.45
N ARG A 521 -11.43 -10.13 3.63
CA ARG A 521 -11.44 -9.95 2.17
C ARG A 521 -12.14 -11.07 1.40
N GLN A 522 -12.64 -10.71 0.22
CA GLN A 522 -13.01 -11.62 -0.85
C GLN A 522 -12.36 -11.12 -2.15
N ALA A 523 -12.06 -12.02 -3.07
CA ALA A 523 -11.47 -11.70 -4.37
C ALA A 523 -11.99 -12.66 -5.45
N VAL A 524 -12.03 -12.18 -6.68
CA VAL A 524 -12.36 -12.96 -7.87
C VAL A 524 -11.08 -13.53 -8.45
N ILE A 525 -11.12 -14.82 -8.78
CA ILE A 525 -9.93 -15.62 -9.07
C ILE A 525 -9.95 -16.12 -10.53
N SER A 526 -11.14 -16.47 -11.02
CA SER A 526 -11.49 -16.59 -12.45
C SER A 526 -12.99 -16.32 -12.63
N ALA A 527 -13.54 -16.42 -13.86
CA ALA A 527 -14.99 -16.24 -14.07
C ALA A 527 -15.88 -17.33 -13.43
N ARG A 528 -15.30 -18.36 -12.78
CA ARG A 528 -16.03 -19.39 -12.02
C ARG A 528 -15.48 -19.66 -10.62
N GLN A 529 -14.44 -18.96 -10.20
CA GLN A 529 -13.77 -19.18 -8.92
C GLN A 529 -13.59 -17.86 -8.16
N VAL A 530 -13.94 -17.86 -6.89
CA VAL A 530 -13.63 -16.78 -5.93
C VAL A 530 -12.87 -17.35 -4.75
N ALA A 531 -12.15 -16.49 -4.03
CA ALA A 531 -11.56 -16.80 -2.75
C ALA A 531 -12.07 -15.83 -1.69
N ARG A 532 -12.20 -16.32 -0.45
CA ARG A 532 -12.64 -15.52 0.69
C ARG A 532 -11.90 -15.90 1.96
N GLU A 533 -11.67 -14.93 2.84
CA GLU A 533 -10.98 -15.20 4.08
C GLU A 533 -11.82 -16.07 5.02
N THR A 534 -11.20 -16.95 5.79
CA THR A 534 -11.90 -17.93 6.66
C THR A 534 -12.89 -17.28 7.65
N ALA A 535 -12.66 -16.01 8.01
CA ALA A 535 -13.54 -15.19 8.85
C ALA A 535 -14.89 -14.81 8.19
N ILE A 536 -15.08 -15.10 6.90
CA ILE A 536 -16.34 -14.87 6.18
C ILE A 536 -17.11 -16.19 6.11
N GLU A 537 -18.29 -16.22 6.72
CA GLU A 537 -19.11 -17.42 6.87
C GLU A 537 -20.20 -17.60 5.81
N THR A 538 -20.41 -16.59 4.96
CA THR A 538 -21.58 -16.48 4.08
C THR A 538 -21.67 -17.54 2.97
N THR A 539 -22.88 -17.78 2.49
CA THR A 539 -23.19 -18.82 1.50
C THR A 539 -23.99 -18.36 0.28
N ASP A 540 -24.43 -17.10 0.23
CA ASP A 540 -25.22 -16.54 -0.88
C ASP A 540 -24.34 -16.20 -2.10
N LEU A 541 -23.95 -17.22 -2.85
CA LEU A 541 -23.23 -17.11 -4.12
C LEU A 541 -24.12 -17.56 -5.30
N PRO A 542 -23.89 -17.03 -6.52
CA PRO A 542 -24.50 -17.58 -7.73
C PRO A 542 -24.15 -19.07 -7.90
N GLU A 543 -25.10 -19.89 -8.36
CA GLU A 543 -24.95 -21.36 -8.47
C GLU A 543 -23.74 -21.82 -9.30
N ASN A 544 -23.26 -20.98 -10.23
CA ASN A 544 -22.12 -21.26 -11.10
C ASN A 544 -20.75 -20.82 -10.53
N LEU A 545 -20.69 -20.37 -9.28
CA LEU A 545 -19.51 -19.74 -8.68
C LEU A 545 -18.93 -20.57 -7.52
N ALA A 546 -17.83 -21.28 -7.78
CA ALA A 546 -17.07 -22.00 -6.75
C ALA A 546 -16.30 -21.03 -5.85
N ALA A 547 -16.16 -21.35 -4.56
CA ALA A 547 -15.58 -20.43 -3.58
C ALA A 547 -14.72 -21.10 -2.51
N ASP A 548 -13.43 -20.81 -2.54
CA ASP A 548 -12.46 -21.34 -1.59
C ASP A 548 -12.36 -20.50 -0.31
N LYS A 549 -12.22 -21.16 0.84
CA LYS A 549 -11.87 -20.50 2.11
C LYS A 549 -10.36 -20.49 2.32
N TRP A 550 -9.78 -19.31 2.27
CA TRP A 550 -8.33 -19.06 2.42
C TRP A 550 -8.04 -18.41 3.79
N SER A 551 -6.94 -18.77 4.45
CA SER A 551 -6.61 -18.22 5.79
C SER A 551 -6.10 -16.77 5.79
N ARG A 552 -5.77 -16.23 4.61
CA ARG A 552 -5.34 -14.85 4.34
C ARG A 552 -5.41 -14.58 2.83
N LEU A 553 -5.86 -13.39 2.42
CA LEU A 553 -5.95 -12.92 1.04
C LEU A 553 -5.11 -11.66 0.82
N ALA A 554 -4.04 -11.79 0.03
CA ALA A 554 -3.09 -10.73 -0.33
C ALA A 554 -2.47 -9.98 0.88
N ARG A 555 -1.68 -8.94 0.56
CA ARG A 555 -0.96 -8.06 1.49
C ARG A 555 -0.99 -6.65 0.92
N VAL A 556 -1.66 -5.69 1.55
CA VAL A 556 -1.80 -4.31 1.03
C VAL A 556 -1.03 -3.31 1.89
N ARG A 557 -0.19 -2.48 1.26
CA ARG A 557 0.59 -1.41 1.90
C ARG A 557 0.22 -0.08 1.28
N VAL A 558 -0.24 0.87 2.09
CA VAL A 558 -0.84 2.14 1.65
C VAL A 558 -0.22 3.31 2.38
N MET A 559 -0.08 4.43 1.69
CA MET A 559 0.03 5.76 2.29
C MET A 559 -1.00 6.68 1.66
N HIS A 560 -1.69 7.48 2.48
CA HIS A 560 -2.55 8.57 2.05
C HIS A 560 -2.19 9.82 2.84
N CYS A 561 -1.92 10.92 2.13
CA CYS A 561 -1.68 12.25 2.66
C CYS A 561 -2.81 13.17 2.21
N PHE A 562 -3.62 13.65 3.16
CA PHE A 562 -4.92 14.27 2.88
C PHE A 562 -4.78 15.55 2.04
N ASP A 563 -3.86 16.44 2.44
CA ASP A 563 -3.50 17.67 1.72
C ASP A 563 -2.67 17.46 0.44
N GLY A 564 -2.29 16.22 0.14
CA GLY A 564 -1.31 15.87 -0.90
C GLY A 564 0.13 16.28 -0.55
N ILE A 565 1.09 15.90 -1.38
CA ILE A 565 2.52 16.24 -1.27
C ILE A 565 2.99 16.80 -2.63
N PRO A 566 3.86 17.84 -2.67
CA PRO A 566 4.62 18.44 -1.57
C PRO A 566 3.83 19.39 -0.66
N ARG A 567 4.15 19.37 0.65
CA ARG A 567 3.69 20.29 1.71
C ARG A 567 4.81 20.44 2.76
N VAL A 568 4.78 21.51 3.54
CA VAL A 568 5.75 21.75 4.64
C VAL A 568 5.52 20.78 5.81
N GLN A 569 4.25 20.49 6.12
CA GLN A 569 3.82 19.51 7.12
C GLN A 569 2.60 18.79 6.54
N PRO A 570 2.76 17.68 5.80
CA PRO A 570 1.63 16.93 5.28
C PRO A 570 1.00 16.08 6.38
N GLU A 571 -0.34 16.09 6.50
CA GLU A 571 -1.04 15.09 7.32
C GLU A 571 -1.13 13.77 6.54
N CYS A 572 -0.33 12.77 6.93
CA CYS A 572 -0.25 11.46 6.28
C CYS A 572 -0.59 10.31 7.23
N VAL A 573 -1.34 9.32 6.73
CA VAL A 573 -1.51 8.00 7.33
C VAL A 573 -0.81 6.94 6.49
N VAL A 574 -0.14 5.99 7.17
CA VAL A 574 0.50 4.83 6.56
C VAL A 574 -0.06 3.56 7.18
N GLY A 575 -0.29 2.54 6.34
CA GLY A 575 -0.79 1.24 6.75
C GLY A 575 -0.04 0.09 6.08
N ASP A 576 0.31 -0.91 6.88
CA ASP A 576 0.87 -2.20 6.43
C ASP A 576 -0.03 -3.34 6.94
N ASP A 577 -0.13 -4.40 6.13
CA ASP A 577 -1.08 -5.49 6.33
C ASP A 577 -0.51 -6.60 7.20
N ARG A 578 -1.19 -6.88 8.31
CA ARG A 578 -0.83 -7.93 9.27
C ARG A 578 -0.82 -9.35 8.66
N ARG A 579 -1.42 -9.55 7.48
CA ARG A 579 -1.32 -10.79 6.67
C ARG A 579 0.07 -11.01 6.06
N GLY A 580 0.86 -9.95 5.96
CA GLY A 580 2.21 -9.95 5.37
C GLY A 580 3.32 -10.20 6.38
N ALA A 581 4.49 -9.66 6.06
CA ALA A 581 5.60 -9.48 7.00
C ALA A 581 6.55 -8.35 6.50
N GLY A 582 6.00 -7.42 5.73
CA GLY A 582 6.75 -6.32 5.11
C GLY A 582 7.03 -5.20 6.09
N LEU A 583 7.17 -4.00 5.54
CA LEU A 583 7.17 -2.74 6.27
C LEU A 583 6.66 -1.63 5.34
N ALA A 584 5.86 -0.72 5.89
CA ALA A 584 5.70 0.63 5.40
C ALA A 584 6.25 1.60 6.46
N THR A 585 7.09 2.57 6.07
CA THR A 585 7.78 3.47 7.01
C THR A 585 7.97 4.85 6.38
N PHE A 586 7.76 5.89 7.21
CA PHE A 586 8.29 7.23 6.97
C PHE A 586 9.78 7.30 7.28
N ASP A 587 10.43 8.35 6.81
CA ASP A 587 11.67 8.90 7.35
C ASP A 587 11.40 10.30 7.93
N GLN A 588 11.98 10.60 9.09
CA GLN A 588 11.72 11.76 9.97
C GLN A 588 13.02 12.16 10.70
#